data_AF-A0A7I8JAM9-F1
#
_entry.id   AF-A0A7I8JAM9-F1
#
_cell.length_a   1.000
_cell.length_b   1.000
_cell.length_c   1.000
_cell.angle_alpha   90.00
_cell.angle_beta   90.00
_cell.angle_gamma   90.00
#
_symmetry.space_group_name_H-M   'P 1'
#
loop_
_entity.id
_entity.type
_entity.pdbx_description
1 polymer ?
#
loop_
_entity_poly.entity_id
_entity_poly.type
_entity_poly.pdbx_seq_one_letter_code
_entity_poly.pdbx_strand_id
1 'polypeptide(L)'
;MDFAPLGGNQKARIVAPRCSVSSSRPASQPRFIQHKKEAFWFYRFLSIVYDHVINPGHWTEDMRDDALEPADLYDRRLKVVDVGGGTGFTTLGIIKHVDPENVTLLDQSAPLSRVTLKISPFLLTLSTDIIEYWPDPQRGIKEAYRVLRLGGRACLIGPVYPTFWLSRFFADMWMLFPKEEEYIDWFKKAGFNDVKLKRIGPKWYRGVRRHGLIMGCSVSGVKRESGDSPLQLGPKAEDVSKPVNPLSFFLRFLIGTIAAAYYVLVPIYMWLKDQIIPKGMPI
;
A
#
# COMPACT_ATOMS: atom_id res chain seq x y z
N MET A 1 -22.31 -66.82 -25.46
CA MET A 1 -22.30 -65.87 -24.33
C MET A 1 -21.00 -65.11 -24.43
N ASP A 2 -21.09 -63.91 -24.99
CA ASP A 2 -20.01 -62.93 -25.09
C ASP A 2 -19.48 -62.54 -23.71
N PHE A 3 -18.19 -62.24 -23.60
CA PHE A 3 -17.71 -60.98 -22.99
C PHE A 3 -16.25 -60.75 -23.40
N ALA A 4 -16.04 -59.63 -24.11
CA ALA A 4 -14.76 -59.11 -24.56
C ALA A 4 -13.94 -58.48 -23.42
N PRO A 5 -12.60 -58.40 -23.52
CA PRO A 5 -11.80 -57.53 -22.65
C PRO A 5 -11.84 -56.09 -23.17
N LEU A 6 -12.23 -55.16 -22.29
CA LEU A 6 -12.22 -53.71 -22.52
C LEU A 6 -10.78 -53.20 -22.70
N GLY A 7 -10.56 -52.51 -23.82
CA GLY A 7 -9.37 -51.68 -24.03
C GLY A 7 -9.43 -50.34 -23.30
N GLY A 8 -8.31 -49.59 -23.33
CA GLY A 8 -8.31 -48.18 -22.94
C GLY A 8 -6.95 -47.64 -22.51
N ASN A 9 -6.08 -47.38 -23.49
CA ASN A 9 -4.82 -46.68 -23.32
C ASN A 9 -5.08 -45.19 -22.97
N GLN A 10 -5.00 -44.79 -21.70
CA GLN A 10 -5.17 -43.38 -21.29
C GLN A 10 -3.84 -42.62 -21.37
N LYS A 11 -3.67 -41.84 -22.44
CA LYS A 11 -2.65 -40.79 -22.53
C LYS A 11 -2.89 -39.76 -21.42
N ALA A 12 -1.91 -39.59 -20.54
CA ALA A 12 -1.90 -38.57 -19.52
C ALA A 12 -2.01 -37.17 -20.17
N ARG A 13 -3.13 -36.49 -19.89
CA ARG A 13 -3.41 -35.14 -20.35
C ARG A 13 -2.65 -34.17 -19.43
N ILE A 14 -1.61 -33.52 -19.95
CA ILE A 14 -0.91 -32.44 -19.24
C ILE A 14 -1.92 -31.30 -19.04
N VAL A 15 -2.39 -31.15 -17.80
CA VAL A 15 -3.24 -30.03 -17.39
C VAL A 15 -2.33 -28.84 -17.11
N ALA A 16 -2.32 -27.86 -18.01
CA ALA A 16 -1.69 -26.56 -17.76
C ALA A 16 -2.27 -25.94 -16.48
N PRO A 17 -1.45 -25.29 -15.64
CA PRO A 17 -1.93 -24.74 -14.37
C PRO A 17 -2.95 -23.62 -14.66
N ARG A 18 -4.15 -23.73 -14.08
CA ARG A 18 -5.17 -22.69 -14.13
C ARG A 18 -4.63 -21.41 -13.50
N CYS A 19 -4.63 -20.34 -14.27
CA CYS A 19 -4.28 -18.99 -13.85
C CYS A 19 -4.99 -18.61 -12.54
N SER A 20 -4.24 -18.18 -11.54
CA SER A 20 -4.77 -17.67 -10.28
C SER A 20 -5.28 -16.25 -10.48
N VAL A 21 -6.56 -16.12 -10.83
CA VAL A 21 -7.26 -14.83 -10.73
C VAL A 21 -7.15 -14.37 -9.28
N SER A 22 -6.55 -13.20 -9.06
CA SER A 22 -6.54 -12.53 -7.76
C SER A 22 -7.95 -12.40 -7.24
N SER A 23 -8.25 -13.09 -6.14
CA SER A 23 -9.44 -12.86 -5.34
C SER A 23 -9.30 -11.49 -4.66
N SER A 24 -9.51 -10.43 -5.43
CA SER A 24 -9.86 -9.14 -4.86
C SER A 24 -11.24 -9.29 -4.21
N ARG A 25 -11.45 -8.61 -3.08
CA ARG A 25 -12.80 -8.35 -2.57
C ARG A 25 -13.72 -7.92 -3.71
N PRO A 26 -15.02 -8.26 -3.68
CA PRO A 26 -15.92 -7.89 -4.76
C PRO A 26 -15.81 -6.38 -4.98
N ALA A 27 -15.62 -5.98 -6.24
CA ALA A 27 -15.48 -4.59 -6.68
C ALA A 27 -16.71 -3.70 -6.34
N SER A 28 -17.69 -4.24 -5.63
CA SER A 28 -18.95 -3.64 -5.23
C SER A 28 -18.90 -2.88 -3.90
N GLN A 29 -17.76 -2.87 -3.17
CA GLN A 29 -17.64 -2.03 -1.97
C GLN A 29 -17.45 -0.54 -2.37
N PRO A 30 -18.24 0.40 -1.84
CA PRO A 30 -18.23 1.80 -2.27
C PRO A 30 -16.95 2.55 -1.86
N ARG A 31 -15.98 2.69 -2.77
CA ARG A 31 -14.74 3.44 -2.51
C ARG A 31 -14.87 4.88 -3.01
N PHE A 32 -15.22 5.81 -2.12
CA PHE A 32 -15.63 7.16 -2.54
C PHE A 32 -14.47 8.12 -2.83
N ILE A 33 -13.27 7.90 -2.28
CA ILE A 33 -12.06 8.68 -2.61
C ILE A 33 -11.01 7.77 -3.27
N GLN A 34 -11.19 7.47 -4.56
CA GLN A 34 -10.14 6.84 -5.37
C GLN A 34 -9.85 7.57 -6.67
N HIS A 35 -10.78 8.42 -7.12
CA HIS A 35 -10.59 9.14 -8.36
C HIS A 35 -9.51 10.22 -8.18
N LYS A 36 -8.45 10.17 -8.98
CA LYS A 36 -7.24 11.01 -8.81
C LYS A 36 -7.52 12.51 -8.72
N LYS A 37 -8.53 13.02 -9.45
CA LYS A 37 -8.92 14.43 -9.37
C LYS A 37 -9.60 14.78 -8.04
N GLU A 38 -10.38 13.86 -7.48
CA GLU A 38 -11.08 14.05 -6.21
C GLU A 38 -10.08 14.00 -5.05
N ALA A 39 -9.16 13.03 -5.09
CA ALA A 39 -8.03 12.96 -4.16
C ALA A 39 -7.19 14.25 -4.21
N PHE A 40 -6.80 14.73 -5.41
CA PHE A 40 -6.00 15.96 -5.53
C PHE A 40 -6.62 17.16 -4.81
N TRP A 41 -7.92 17.41 -5.01
CA TRP A 41 -8.60 18.54 -4.36
C TRP A 41 -8.81 18.32 -2.86
N PHE A 42 -9.13 17.10 -2.44
CA PHE A 42 -9.25 16.76 -1.02
C PHE A 42 -7.93 17.03 -0.26
N TYR A 43 -6.79 16.61 -0.81
CA TYR A 43 -5.48 16.76 -0.17
C TYR A 43 -4.86 18.15 -0.32
N ARG A 44 -5.18 18.90 -1.39
CA ARG A 44 -4.70 20.30 -1.52
C ARG A 44 -5.08 21.15 -0.30
N PHE A 45 -6.22 20.87 0.33
CA PHE A 45 -6.69 21.60 1.50
C PHE A 45 -6.39 20.88 2.82
N LEU A 46 -6.46 19.54 2.85
CA LEU A 46 -6.22 18.77 4.08
C LEU A 46 -4.73 18.75 4.48
N SER A 47 -3.79 18.76 3.52
CA SER A 47 -2.34 18.63 3.78
C SER A 47 -1.77 19.72 4.68
N ILE A 48 -2.31 20.95 4.59
CA ILE A 48 -1.90 22.10 5.41
C ILE A 48 -2.10 21.82 6.90
N VAL A 49 -3.14 21.06 7.26
CA VAL A 49 -3.47 20.69 8.64
C VAL A 49 -2.85 19.35 9.01
N TYR A 50 -2.74 18.43 8.05
CA TYR A 50 -2.30 17.05 8.25
C TYR A 50 -0.88 16.95 8.84
N ASP A 51 0.07 17.70 8.30
CA ASP A 51 1.48 17.59 8.72
C ASP A 51 1.74 18.18 10.12
N HIS A 52 1.00 19.20 10.53
CA HIS A 52 1.21 19.87 11.81
C HIS A 52 0.32 19.34 12.94
N VAL A 53 -0.82 18.70 12.63
CA VAL A 53 -1.82 18.32 13.63
C VAL A 53 -2.05 16.81 13.70
N ILE A 54 -1.99 16.11 12.56
CA ILE A 54 -2.39 14.69 12.47
C ILE A 54 -1.15 13.78 12.53
N ASN A 55 -0.12 14.06 11.71
CA ASN A 55 1.09 13.24 11.60
C ASN A 55 1.85 13.03 12.92
N PRO A 56 2.02 14.02 13.82
CA PRO A 56 2.75 13.83 15.08
C PRO A 56 2.17 12.73 16.00
N GLY A 57 0.90 12.34 15.80
CA GLY A 57 0.25 11.25 16.54
C GLY A 57 -0.11 10.01 15.70
N HIS A 58 -0.17 10.13 14.38
CA HIS A 58 -0.64 9.07 13.47
C HIS A 58 0.49 8.33 12.74
N TRP A 59 1.52 9.07 12.30
CA TRP A 59 2.67 8.53 11.57
C TRP A 59 3.96 9.08 12.18
N THR A 60 4.43 8.38 13.21
CA THR A 60 5.56 8.83 14.03
C THR A 60 6.90 8.37 13.45
N GLU A 61 7.99 8.97 13.91
CA GLU A 61 9.34 8.62 13.44
C GLU A 61 9.74 7.18 13.74
N ASP A 62 9.29 6.63 14.86
CA ASP A 62 9.49 5.22 15.20
C ASP A 62 8.71 4.29 14.27
N MET A 63 7.48 4.67 13.88
CA MET A 63 6.71 3.90 12.90
C MET A 63 7.38 3.93 11.52
N ARG A 64 7.89 5.10 11.10
CA ARG A 64 8.67 5.24 9.86
C ARG A 64 9.89 4.34 9.86
N ASP A 65 10.70 4.42 10.92
CA ASP A 65 11.95 3.67 11.02
C ASP A 65 11.65 2.15 11.05
N ASP A 66 10.62 1.72 11.80
CA ASP A 66 10.15 0.34 11.81
C ASP A 66 9.65 -0.12 10.43
N ALA A 67 9.00 0.75 9.66
CA ALA A 67 8.48 0.48 8.32
C ALA A 67 9.57 0.35 7.25
N LEU A 68 10.73 0.98 7.46
CA LEU A 68 11.87 0.92 6.57
C LEU A 68 12.76 -0.31 6.80
N GLU A 69 12.66 -0.98 7.96
CA GLU A 69 13.45 -2.20 8.22
C GLU A 69 13.34 -3.28 7.13
N PRO A 70 12.15 -3.63 6.59
CA PRO A 70 12.05 -4.62 5.52
C PRO A 70 12.69 -4.17 4.19
N ALA A 71 12.92 -2.87 4.01
CA ALA A 71 13.62 -2.34 2.84
C ALA A 71 15.12 -2.68 2.84
N ASP A 72 15.69 -3.05 4.00
CA ASP A 72 17.04 -3.62 4.11
C ASP A 72 18.11 -2.67 3.53
N LEU A 73 18.09 -1.43 4.01
CA LEU A 73 19.00 -0.35 3.60
C LEU A 73 20.36 -0.46 4.34
N TYR A 74 21.20 -1.42 3.93
CA TYR A 74 22.45 -1.76 4.63
C TYR A 74 23.73 -1.09 4.08
N ASP A 75 23.68 -0.44 2.91
CA ASP A 75 24.86 0.22 2.28
C ASP A 75 24.52 1.66 1.88
N ARG A 76 25.40 2.60 2.24
CA ARG A 76 25.22 4.04 1.93
C ARG A 76 25.17 4.34 0.43
N ARG A 77 25.73 3.45 -0.39
CA ARG A 77 25.83 3.58 -1.86
C ARG A 77 24.61 3.03 -2.60
N LEU A 78 23.60 2.49 -1.90
CA LEU A 78 22.36 2.04 -2.52
C LEU A 78 21.67 3.18 -3.27
N LYS A 79 21.06 2.89 -4.43
CA LYS A 79 20.39 3.89 -5.28
C LYS A 79 18.87 3.79 -5.09
N VAL A 80 18.35 4.60 -4.18
CA VAL A 80 16.94 4.53 -3.75
C VAL A 80 16.09 5.49 -4.56
N VAL A 81 14.88 5.06 -4.92
CA VAL A 81 13.85 5.94 -5.48
C VAL A 81 12.70 5.96 -4.50
N ASP A 82 12.29 7.12 -3.99
CA ASP A 82 11.13 7.29 -3.11
C ASP A 82 9.94 7.78 -3.94
N VAL A 83 9.00 6.88 -4.26
CA VAL A 83 7.88 7.20 -5.15
C VAL A 83 6.69 7.69 -4.36
N GLY A 84 6.52 9.01 -4.37
CA GLY A 84 5.53 9.90 -3.76
C GLY A 84 5.77 10.09 -2.28
N GLY A 85 7.01 10.46 -1.97
CA GLY A 85 7.44 10.81 -0.61
C GLY A 85 6.85 12.12 -0.09
N GLY A 86 5.99 12.83 -0.84
CA GLY A 86 5.30 14.02 -0.38
C GLY A 86 6.25 15.10 0.13
N THR A 87 6.08 15.50 1.39
CA THR A 87 6.93 16.46 2.10
C THR A 87 8.28 15.89 2.56
N GLY A 88 8.55 14.61 2.30
CA GLY A 88 9.85 13.97 2.49
C GLY A 88 10.00 13.20 3.81
N PHE A 89 8.92 12.99 4.58
CA PHE A 89 9.00 12.33 5.88
C PHE A 89 9.68 10.94 5.83
N THR A 90 9.30 10.11 4.86
CA THR A 90 9.91 8.80 4.62
C THR A 90 11.32 8.93 4.04
N THR A 91 11.54 9.89 3.14
CA THR A 91 12.86 10.23 2.59
C THR A 91 13.87 10.55 3.69
N LEU A 92 13.47 11.27 4.73
CA LEU A 92 14.31 11.58 5.89
C LEU A 92 14.76 10.33 6.65
N GLY A 93 13.95 9.26 6.66
CA GLY A 93 14.35 7.96 7.21
C GLY A 93 15.36 7.23 6.32
N ILE A 94 15.17 7.29 4.99
CA ILE A 94 16.06 6.66 4.00
C ILE A 94 17.48 7.25 4.09
N ILE A 95 17.61 8.58 4.15
CA ILE A 95 18.93 9.25 4.15
C ILE A 95 19.75 9.03 5.42
N LYS A 96 19.15 8.46 6.49
CA LYS A 96 19.92 7.98 7.65
C LYS A 96 20.84 6.82 7.26
N HIS A 97 20.44 6.03 6.27
CA HIS A 97 21.11 4.80 5.84
C HIS A 97 21.79 4.92 4.48
N VAL A 98 21.34 5.85 3.63
CA VAL A 98 21.79 6.03 2.24
C VAL A 98 22.27 7.46 2.02
N ASP A 99 23.34 7.65 1.23
CA ASP A 99 23.82 9.00 0.92
C ASP A 99 22.74 9.79 0.14
N PRO A 100 22.44 11.06 0.50
CA PRO A 100 21.35 11.82 -0.13
C PRO A 100 21.44 11.92 -1.66
N GLU A 101 22.65 12.00 -2.21
CA GLU A 101 22.91 12.01 -3.66
C GLU A 101 22.47 10.73 -4.39
N ASN A 102 22.21 9.66 -3.64
CA ASN A 102 21.76 8.38 -4.14
C ASN A 102 20.23 8.20 -4.01
N VAL A 103 19.50 9.18 -3.46
CA VAL A 103 18.05 9.13 -3.27
C VAL A 103 17.34 10.01 -4.30
N THR A 104 16.37 9.45 -5.01
CA THR A 104 15.53 10.17 -5.98
C THR A 104 14.08 10.21 -5.49
N LEU A 105 13.58 11.39 -5.13
CA LEU A 105 12.20 11.61 -4.71
C LEU A 105 11.30 11.92 -5.92
N LEU A 106 10.20 11.19 -6.10
CA LEU A 106 9.26 11.37 -7.21
C LEU A 106 7.86 11.67 -6.68
N ASP A 107 7.33 12.88 -6.85
CA ASP A 107 5.99 13.24 -6.35
C ASP A 107 5.14 13.96 -7.40
N GLN A 108 3.81 13.79 -7.36
CA GLN A 108 2.87 14.43 -8.29
C GLN A 108 2.38 15.81 -7.82
N SER A 109 2.56 16.15 -6.54
CA SER A 109 2.02 17.34 -5.89
C SER A 109 2.95 18.56 -5.91
N ALA A 110 4.25 18.36 -6.20
CA ALA A 110 5.19 19.44 -6.45
C ALA A 110 5.05 20.00 -7.89
N PRO A 111 5.41 21.26 -8.18
CA PRO A 111 5.45 21.79 -9.56
C PRO A 111 6.53 21.16 -10.45
N LEU A 112 7.07 19.99 -10.09
CA LEU A 112 8.11 19.29 -10.81
C LEU A 112 7.49 18.31 -11.82
N SER A 113 7.55 18.74 -13.08
CA SER A 113 7.39 18.01 -14.32
C SER A 113 7.52 16.47 -14.27
N ARG A 114 6.65 15.80 -15.04
CA ARG A 114 6.74 14.38 -15.45
C ARG A 114 8.16 13.84 -15.42
N VAL A 115 8.47 13.01 -14.41
CA VAL A 115 9.72 12.25 -14.40
C VAL A 115 9.51 10.93 -15.13
N THR A 116 10.22 10.74 -16.25
CA THR A 116 10.32 9.43 -16.90
C THR A 116 11.20 8.52 -16.05
N LEU A 117 10.65 7.42 -15.54
CA LEU A 117 11.40 6.41 -14.79
C LEU A 117 12.48 5.78 -15.68
N LYS A 118 13.75 6.11 -15.43
CA LYS A 118 14.91 5.40 -15.98
C LYS A 118 15.21 4.17 -15.11
N ILE A 119 15.72 3.10 -15.72
CA ILE A 119 16.12 1.87 -15.02
C ILE A 119 17.21 2.22 -13.98
N SER A 120 16.91 2.06 -12.69
CA SER A 120 17.84 2.39 -11.60
C SER A 120 18.70 1.18 -11.18
N PRO A 121 20.01 1.34 -10.87
CA PRO A 121 20.89 0.20 -10.64
C PRO A 121 20.69 -0.65 -9.37
N PHE A 122 20.21 -0.16 -8.23
CA PHE A 122 20.14 -0.96 -6.98
C PHE A 122 19.10 -0.42 -5.96
N LEU A 123 18.00 -1.16 -5.74
CA LEU A 123 17.06 -1.14 -4.57
C LEU A 123 16.26 0.15 -4.17
N LEU A 124 15.12 0.41 -4.84
CA LEU A 124 13.73 0.77 -4.41
C LEU A 124 13.33 1.54 -3.10
N THR A 125 12.27 2.36 -3.23
CA THR A 125 11.05 2.46 -2.34
C THR A 125 9.76 2.86 -3.11
N LEU A 126 8.61 2.18 -2.91
CA LEU A 126 7.28 2.74 -3.24
C LEU A 126 6.67 3.28 -1.95
N SER A 127 6.40 4.59 -1.93
CA SER A 127 6.14 5.38 -0.72
C SER A 127 4.91 4.98 0.08
N THR A 128 5.02 5.31 1.36
CA THR A 128 3.96 5.54 2.35
C THR A 128 2.78 6.32 1.79
N ASP A 129 1.59 5.93 2.25
CA ASP A 129 0.32 6.66 2.11
C ASP A 129 -0.25 6.81 0.70
N ILE A 130 0.42 6.40 -0.38
CA ILE A 130 -0.14 6.56 -1.74
C ILE A 130 -1.06 5.41 -2.15
N ILE A 131 -0.82 4.21 -1.62
CA ILE A 131 -1.56 3.03 -2.04
C ILE A 131 -3.05 3.12 -1.72
N GLU A 132 -3.39 3.88 -0.68
CA GLU A 132 -4.76 4.17 -0.27
C GLU A 132 -5.56 4.83 -1.41
N TYR A 133 -4.86 5.59 -2.26
CA TYR A 133 -5.39 6.29 -3.44
C TYR A 133 -5.19 5.52 -4.75
N TRP A 134 -4.50 4.38 -4.73
CA TRP A 134 -4.29 3.59 -5.94
C TRP A 134 -5.54 2.74 -6.18
N PRO A 135 -6.29 2.99 -7.27
CA PRO A 135 -7.43 2.14 -7.59
C PRO A 135 -6.98 0.71 -7.91
N ASP A 136 -5.81 0.60 -8.55
CA ASP A 136 -5.16 -0.66 -8.94
C ASP A 136 -3.72 -0.73 -8.41
N PRO A 137 -3.48 -1.00 -7.11
CA PRO A 137 -2.12 -0.99 -6.57
C PRO A 137 -1.15 -1.96 -7.23
N GLN A 138 -1.72 -3.08 -7.68
CA GLN A 138 -1.07 -4.11 -8.46
C GLN A 138 -0.31 -3.55 -9.68
N ARG A 139 -0.81 -2.48 -10.31
CA ARG A 139 -0.13 -1.84 -11.45
C ARG A 139 1.17 -1.16 -11.02
N GLY A 140 1.18 -0.48 -9.88
CA GLY A 140 2.40 0.14 -9.37
C GLY A 140 3.41 -0.88 -8.86
N ILE A 141 2.95 -1.98 -8.24
CA ILE A 141 3.81 -3.11 -7.86
C ILE A 141 4.41 -3.77 -9.12
N LYS A 142 3.61 -3.96 -10.18
CA LYS A 142 4.07 -4.45 -11.48
C LYS A 142 5.13 -3.53 -12.09
N GLU A 143 4.91 -2.21 -12.01
CA GLU A 143 5.86 -1.22 -12.51
C GLU A 143 7.15 -1.22 -11.70
N ALA A 144 7.09 -1.36 -10.37
CA ALA A 144 8.26 -1.56 -9.52
C ALA A 144 9.07 -2.79 -9.98
N TYR A 145 8.40 -3.91 -10.27
CA TYR A 145 9.07 -5.10 -10.78
C TYR A 145 9.78 -4.82 -12.12
N ARG A 146 9.15 -4.07 -13.04
CA ARG A 146 9.71 -3.73 -14.35
C ARG A 146 10.98 -2.88 -14.23
N VAL A 147 10.96 -1.85 -13.38
CA VAL A 147 12.07 -0.89 -13.26
C VAL A 147 13.24 -1.42 -12.43
N LEU A 148 12.99 -2.41 -11.56
CA LEU A 148 14.04 -3.04 -10.77
C LEU A 148 14.95 -3.91 -11.61
N ARG A 149 16.25 -3.84 -11.30
CA ARG A 149 17.23 -4.82 -11.76
C ARG A 149 17.12 -6.12 -10.99
N LEU A 150 17.77 -7.16 -11.52
CA LEU A 150 17.93 -8.44 -10.82
C LEU A 150 18.62 -8.21 -9.47
N GLY A 151 18.08 -8.82 -8.39
CA GLY A 151 18.51 -8.57 -7.02
C GLY A 151 17.88 -7.33 -6.38
N GLY A 152 17.14 -6.51 -7.15
CA GLY A 152 16.35 -5.39 -6.67
C GLY A 152 15.28 -5.81 -5.64
N ARG A 153 15.01 -5.00 -4.63
CA ARG A 153 13.91 -5.22 -3.66
C ARG A 153 12.74 -4.32 -4.02
N ALA A 154 11.53 -4.81 -3.77
CA ALA A 154 10.20 -4.31 -3.47
C ALA A 154 9.96 -3.84 -2.03
N CYS A 155 9.41 -2.67 -1.71
CA CYS A 155 9.03 -2.26 -0.34
C CYS A 155 7.95 -1.21 -0.47
N LEU A 156 6.83 -1.48 0.19
CA LEU A 156 5.59 -0.77 0.07
C LEU A 156 5.00 -0.63 1.46
N ILE A 157 4.65 0.60 1.84
CA ILE A 157 4.07 0.91 3.15
C ILE A 157 2.63 1.37 2.93
N GLY A 158 1.71 0.87 3.73
CA GLY A 158 0.30 1.26 3.63
C GLY A 158 -0.55 0.80 4.81
N PRO A 159 -1.83 1.15 4.82
CA PRO A 159 -2.72 0.85 5.92
C PRO A 159 -3.16 -0.61 5.83
N VAL A 160 -3.62 -1.16 6.96
CA VAL A 160 -4.23 -2.48 6.96
C VAL A 160 -5.70 -2.38 7.29
N TYR A 161 -6.49 -3.23 6.65
CA TYR A 161 -7.90 -3.37 6.95
C TYR A 161 -8.15 -3.56 8.44
N PRO A 162 -8.99 -2.69 9.05
CA PRO A 162 -9.23 -2.76 10.48
C PRO A 162 -10.09 -3.97 10.84
N THR A 163 -10.02 -4.38 12.11
CA THR A 163 -10.81 -5.52 12.61
C THR A 163 -12.10 -5.09 13.30
N PHE A 164 -12.14 -3.88 13.87
CA PHE A 164 -13.33 -3.36 14.54
C PHE A 164 -14.42 -3.00 13.52
N TRP A 165 -15.68 -3.33 13.81
CA TRP A 165 -16.78 -3.23 12.83
C TRP A 165 -17.02 -1.81 12.33
N LEU A 166 -16.96 -0.81 13.22
CA LEU A 166 -17.20 0.59 12.85
C LEU A 166 -16.05 1.13 12.00
N SER A 167 -14.81 0.75 12.33
CA SER A 167 -13.65 1.07 11.50
C SER A 167 -13.77 0.39 10.13
N ARG A 168 -14.19 -0.88 10.06
CA ARG A 168 -14.43 -1.55 8.77
C ARG A 168 -15.43 -0.80 7.90
N PHE A 169 -16.52 -0.32 8.49
CA PHE A 169 -17.50 0.51 7.79
C PHE A 169 -16.84 1.76 7.19
N PHE A 170 -16.11 2.55 7.97
CA PHE A 170 -15.46 3.76 7.46
C PHE A 170 -14.31 3.47 6.49
N ALA A 171 -13.55 2.38 6.68
CA ALA A 171 -12.54 1.93 5.71
C ALA A 171 -13.18 1.63 4.36
N ASP A 172 -14.28 0.88 4.36
CA ASP A 172 -14.96 0.47 3.13
C ASP A 172 -15.54 1.68 2.38
N MET A 173 -15.90 2.77 3.07
CA MET A 173 -16.43 4.01 2.47
C MET A 173 -15.34 4.98 1.97
N TRP A 174 -14.17 4.99 2.61
CA TRP A 174 -13.21 6.08 2.44
C TRP A 174 -12.20 5.81 1.33
N MET A 175 -11.24 4.92 1.61
CA MET A 175 -10.03 4.70 0.80
C MET A 175 -9.71 3.21 0.73
N LEU A 176 -8.63 2.85 0.04
CA LEU A 176 -8.21 1.47 -0.03
C LEU A 176 -7.51 1.05 1.28
N PHE A 177 -8.15 0.12 2.02
CA PHE A 177 -7.57 -0.58 3.17
C PHE A 177 -7.41 -2.08 2.86
N PRO A 178 -6.29 -2.51 2.27
CA PRO A 178 -6.08 -3.92 1.94
C PRO A 178 -5.87 -4.77 3.19
N LYS A 179 -6.16 -6.07 3.08
CA LYS A 179 -5.66 -7.04 4.06
C LYS A 179 -4.18 -7.32 3.84
N GLU A 180 -3.52 -7.81 4.87
CA GLU A 180 -2.12 -8.25 4.84
C GLU A 180 -1.89 -9.32 3.76
N GLU A 181 -2.85 -10.24 3.60
CA GLU A 181 -2.79 -11.28 2.59
C GLU A 181 -2.90 -10.72 1.17
N GLU A 182 -3.64 -9.63 0.97
CA GLU A 182 -3.78 -8.97 -0.33
C GLU A 182 -2.44 -8.38 -0.76
N TYR A 183 -1.72 -7.69 0.15
CA TYR A 183 -0.38 -7.19 -0.16
C TYR A 183 0.60 -8.30 -0.55
N ILE A 184 0.63 -9.39 0.23
CA ILE A 184 1.51 -10.53 -0.04
C ILE A 184 1.18 -11.16 -1.40
N ASP A 185 -0.11 -11.37 -1.67
CA ASP A 185 -0.59 -11.94 -2.93
C ASP A 185 -0.20 -11.07 -4.13
N TRP A 186 -0.33 -9.74 -4.02
CA TRP A 186 0.06 -8.82 -5.09
C TRP A 186 1.55 -8.88 -5.40
N PHE A 187 2.42 -8.92 -4.37
CA PHE A 187 3.86 -9.06 -4.56
C PHE A 187 4.22 -10.40 -5.22
N LYS A 188 3.66 -11.51 -4.72
CA LYS A 188 3.90 -12.84 -5.27
C LYS A 188 3.48 -12.92 -6.74
N LYS A 189 2.28 -12.43 -7.06
CA LYS A 189 1.78 -12.42 -8.45
C LYS A 189 2.58 -11.52 -9.37
N ALA A 190 3.12 -10.42 -8.84
CA ALA A 190 4.04 -9.57 -9.57
C ALA A 190 5.41 -10.21 -9.86
N GLY A 191 5.70 -11.39 -9.31
CA GLY A 191 6.96 -12.13 -9.53
C GLY A 191 8.02 -11.89 -8.45
N PHE A 192 7.70 -11.14 -7.39
CA PHE A 192 8.63 -10.96 -6.28
C PHE A 192 8.75 -12.24 -5.46
N ASN A 193 9.99 -12.55 -5.09
CA ASN A 193 10.35 -13.64 -4.18
C ASN A 193 10.65 -13.10 -2.79
N ASP A 194 10.90 -13.97 -1.81
CA ASP A 194 11.26 -13.56 -0.44
C ASP A 194 10.30 -12.53 0.17
N VAL A 195 9.01 -12.68 -0.10
CA VAL A 195 8.00 -11.68 0.29
C VAL A 195 7.82 -11.68 1.81
N LYS A 196 8.09 -10.53 2.45
CA LYS A 196 7.99 -10.33 3.90
C LYS A 196 7.04 -9.20 4.21
N LEU A 197 6.21 -9.39 5.24
CA LEU A 197 5.33 -8.37 5.78
C LEU A 197 5.72 -8.06 7.23
N LYS A 198 5.85 -6.79 7.54
CA LYS A 198 6.03 -6.28 8.90
C LYS A 198 4.86 -5.37 9.25
N ARG A 199 4.24 -5.61 10.41
CA ARG A 199 3.20 -4.73 10.95
C ARG A 199 3.87 -3.52 11.60
N ILE A 200 3.25 -2.36 11.44
CA ILE A 200 3.74 -1.08 11.96
C ILE A 200 2.64 -0.43 12.78
N GLY A 201 3.04 0.19 13.87
CA GLY A 201 2.16 0.93 14.76
C GLY A 201 2.97 1.65 15.81
N PRO A 202 2.35 2.62 16.49
CA PRO A 202 3.09 3.47 17.39
C PRO A 202 3.56 2.69 18.62
N LYS A 203 4.80 2.92 19.06
CA LYS A 203 5.38 2.21 20.23
C LYS A 203 4.61 2.42 21.53
N TRP A 204 3.85 3.51 21.65
CA TRP A 204 2.99 3.77 22.81
C TRP A 204 1.75 2.86 22.83
N TYR A 205 1.31 2.31 21.71
CA TYR A 205 0.10 1.51 21.66
C TYR A 205 0.34 0.09 22.16
N ARG A 206 -0.22 -0.20 23.35
CA ARG A 206 -0.17 -1.52 24.01
C ARG A 206 -1.38 -2.40 23.72
N GLY A 207 -2.27 -1.96 22.82
CA GLY A 207 -3.55 -2.62 22.58
C GLY A 207 -3.46 -3.75 21.57
N VAL A 208 -4.51 -4.56 21.50
CA VAL A 208 -4.69 -5.53 20.42
C VAL A 208 -5.40 -4.89 19.24
N ARG A 209 -5.18 -5.41 18.01
CA ARG A 209 -5.85 -4.92 16.79
C ARG A 209 -7.38 -4.81 16.91
N ARG A 210 -8.00 -5.62 17.78
CA ARG A 210 -9.45 -5.71 17.98
C ARG A 210 -10.12 -4.36 18.29
N HIS A 211 -9.42 -3.42 18.91
CA HIS A 211 -10.01 -2.15 19.37
C HIS A 211 -10.06 -1.04 18.31
N GLY A 212 -9.60 -1.27 17.08
CA GLY A 212 -9.91 -0.41 15.94
C GLY A 212 -8.85 0.65 15.58
N LEU A 213 -7.73 0.72 16.29
CA LEU A 213 -6.58 1.48 15.80
C LEU A 213 -6.09 0.84 14.49
N ILE A 214 -6.02 1.63 13.41
CA ILE A 214 -5.39 1.15 12.18
C ILE A 214 -3.90 1.03 12.44
N MET A 215 -3.42 -0.20 12.31
CA MET A 215 -2.00 -0.50 12.22
C MET A 215 -1.67 -0.61 10.74
N GLY A 216 -0.61 0.05 10.28
CA GLY A 216 -0.12 -0.12 8.92
C GLY A 216 0.64 -1.45 8.76
N CYS A 217 1.12 -1.68 7.55
CA CYS A 217 2.17 -2.67 7.30
C CYS A 217 3.18 -2.14 6.27
N SER A 218 4.39 -2.69 6.35
CA SER A 218 5.40 -2.61 5.31
C SER A 218 5.56 -4.00 4.69
N VAL A 219 5.50 -4.09 3.37
CA VAL A 219 5.64 -5.34 2.61
C VAL A 219 6.79 -5.20 1.64
N SER A 220 7.70 -6.17 1.68
CA SER A 220 8.87 -6.22 0.83
C SER A 220 8.95 -7.51 0.02
N GLY A 221 9.72 -7.52 -1.07
CA GLY A 221 10.03 -8.74 -1.84
C GLY A 221 11.17 -8.52 -2.84
N VAL A 222 11.90 -9.54 -3.26
CA VAL A 222 13.10 -9.42 -4.09
C VAL A 222 12.84 -9.90 -5.53
N LYS A 223 13.29 -9.14 -6.53
CA LYS A 223 13.30 -9.54 -7.93
C LYS A 223 14.45 -10.54 -8.15
N ARG A 224 14.12 -11.82 -8.25
CA ARG A 224 15.09 -12.91 -8.47
C ARG A 224 15.15 -13.39 -9.91
N GLU A 225 14.24 -12.92 -10.76
CA GLU A 225 14.16 -13.29 -12.17
C GLU A 225 14.25 -12.05 -13.07
N SER A 226 14.86 -12.24 -14.24
CA SER A 226 14.94 -11.19 -15.26
C SER A 226 13.67 -11.17 -16.12
N GLY A 227 13.45 -10.07 -16.84
CA GLY A 227 12.29 -9.90 -17.70
C GLY A 227 11.13 -9.17 -17.03
N ASP A 228 9.97 -9.24 -17.69
CA ASP A 228 8.74 -8.59 -17.25
C ASP A 228 8.04 -9.35 -16.14
N SER A 229 7.22 -8.63 -15.38
CA SER A 229 6.38 -9.23 -14.35
C SER A 229 5.37 -10.22 -14.96
N PRO A 230 5.19 -11.43 -14.39
CA PRO A 230 4.20 -12.40 -14.85
C PRO A 230 2.75 -11.95 -14.58
N LEU A 231 2.55 -10.91 -13.77
CA LEU A 231 1.23 -10.38 -13.45
C LEU A 231 0.56 -9.79 -14.69
N GLN A 232 -0.49 -10.45 -15.17
CA GLN A 232 -1.35 -9.92 -16.22
C GLN A 232 -2.48 -9.10 -15.61
N LEU A 233 -2.64 -7.87 -16.09
CA LEU A 233 -3.66 -6.94 -15.63
C LEU A 233 -4.52 -6.56 -16.84
N GLY A 234 -5.83 -6.49 -16.65
CA GLY A 234 -6.76 -6.05 -17.69
C GLY A 234 -6.55 -4.58 -18.10
N PRO A 235 -7.41 -4.03 -18.97
CA PRO A 235 -7.39 -2.60 -19.27
C PRO A 235 -7.54 -1.77 -18.00
N LYS A 236 -6.89 -0.60 -17.96
CA LYS A 236 -7.01 0.32 -16.82
C LYS A 236 -8.46 0.79 -16.74
N ALA A 237 -9.14 0.44 -15.64
CA ALA A 237 -10.56 0.75 -15.46
C ALA A 237 -10.81 2.25 -15.21
N GLU A 238 -9.81 2.96 -14.68
CA GLU A 238 -9.90 4.40 -14.45
C GLU A 238 -9.77 5.22 -15.73
N ASP A 239 -10.87 5.87 -16.09
CA ASP A 239 -10.91 6.93 -17.09
C ASP A 239 -11.03 8.31 -16.42
N VAL A 240 -9.87 8.92 -16.13
CA VAL A 240 -9.76 10.29 -15.58
C VAL A 240 -10.22 11.38 -16.55
N SER A 241 -10.56 11.03 -17.80
CA SER A 241 -11.07 12.00 -18.77
C SER A 241 -12.52 12.38 -18.54
N LYS A 242 -13.31 11.52 -17.87
CA LYS A 242 -14.74 11.78 -17.66
C LYS A 242 -14.98 12.94 -16.68
N PRO A 243 -15.94 13.83 -16.97
CA PRO A 243 -16.34 14.88 -16.02
C PRO A 243 -16.95 14.26 -14.77
N VAL A 244 -16.61 14.81 -13.60
CA VAL A 244 -17.17 14.38 -12.32
C VAL A 244 -18.49 15.11 -12.10
N ASN A 245 -19.57 14.39 -11.76
CA ASN A 245 -20.85 15.00 -11.42
C ASN A 245 -20.71 15.81 -10.11
N PRO A 246 -21.02 17.12 -10.07
CA PRO A 246 -20.85 17.97 -8.90
C PRO A 246 -21.58 17.49 -7.64
N LEU A 247 -22.79 16.94 -7.77
CA LEU A 247 -23.56 16.44 -6.63
C LEU A 247 -22.95 15.16 -6.06
N SER A 248 -22.55 14.24 -6.95
CA SER A 248 -21.83 13.01 -6.57
C SER A 248 -20.49 13.35 -5.90
N PHE A 249 -19.77 14.33 -6.45
CA PHE A 249 -18.52 14.83 -5.88
C PHE A 249 -18.72 15.37 -4.47
N PHE A 250 -19.71 16.26 -4.27
CA PHE A 250 -20.00 16.84 -2.97
C PHE A 250 -20.37 15.77 -1.93
N LEU A 251 -21.23 14.81 -2.30
CA LEU A 251 -21.62 13.73 -1.40
C LEU A 251 -20.43 12.84 -1.02
N ARG A 252 -19.59 12.49 -2.00
CA ARG A 252 -18.35 11.72 -1.77
C ARG A 252 -17.37 12.47 -0.88
N PHE A 253 -17.22 13.78 -1.11
CA PHE A 253 -16.38 14.65 -0.31
C PHE A 253 -16.86 14.71 1.15
N LEU A 254 -18.17 14.85 1.37
CA LEU A 254 -18.76 14.85 2.71
C LEU A 254 -18.54 13.51 3.43
N ILE A 255 -18.86 12.38 2.78
CA ILE A 255 -18.65 11.04 3.35
C ILE A 255 -17.18 10.81 3.65
N GLY A 256 -16.31 11.18 2.73
CA GLY A 256 -14.86 11.08 2.89
C GLY A 256 -14.33 11.93 4.03
N THR A 257 -14.87 13.13 4.24
CA THR A 257 -14.52 14.00 5.38
C THR A 257 -14.95 13.38 6.71
N ILE A 258 -16.15 12.80 6.78
CA ILE A 258 -16.64 12.10 7.99
C ILE A 258 -15.76 10.89 8.31
N ALA A 259 -15.40 10.10 7.30
CA ALA A 259 -14.53 8.94 7.48
C ALA A 259 -13.11 9.36 7.91
N ALA A 260 -12.56 10.42 7.30
CA ALA A 260 -11.29 10.99 7.72
C ALA A 260 -11.32 11.45 9.18
N ALA A 261 -12.37 12.17 9.59
CA ALA A 261 -12.55 12.60 10.97
C ALA A 261 -12.60 11.41 11.94
N TYR A 262 -13.31 10.33 11.59
CA TYR A 262 -13.34 9.11 12.39
C TYR A 262 -11.92 8.56 12.62
N TYR A 263 -11.12 8.49 11.55
CA TYR A 263 -9.75 7.96 11.65
C TYR A 263 -8.74 8.90 12.29
N VAL A 264 -9.03 10.20 12.37
CA VAL A 264 -8.28 11.14 13.20
C VAL A 264 -8.62 10.96 14.69
N LEU A 265 -9.89 10.74 15.01
CA LEU A 265 -10.36 10.65 16.39
C LEU A 265 -9.96 9.32 17.07
N VAL A 266 -9.89 8.22 16.31
CA VAL A 266 -9.54 6.91 16.89
C VAL A 266 -8.15 6.89 17.53
N PRO A 267 -7.06 7.34 16.89
CA PRO A 267 -5.73 7.40 17.51
C PRO A 267 -5.66 8.34 18.70
N ILE A 268 -6.34 9.50 18.64
CA ILE A 268 -6.44 10.43 19.78
C ILE A 268 -7.11 9.74 20.97
N TYR A 269 -8.23 9.07 20.75
CA TYR A 269 -8.93 8.31 21.78
C TYR A 269 -8.06 7.20 22.39
N MET A 270 -7.34 6.45 21.55
CA MET A 270 -6.44 5.39 22.01
C MET A 270 -5.24 5.93 22.78
N TRP A 271 -4.70 7.07 22.36
CA TRP A 271 -3.60 7.74 23.04
C TRP A 271 -4.04 8.26 24.41
N LEU A 272 -5.20 8.92 24.51
CA LEU A 272 -5.78 9.34 25.79
C LEU A 272 -6.02 8.13 26.72
N LYS A 273 -6.52 7.03 26.16
CA LYS A 273 -6.71 5.79 26.90
C LYS A 273 -5.39 5.22 27.43
N ASP A 274 -4.31 5.27 26.65
CA ASP A 274 -2.97 4.86 27.09
C ASP A 274 -2.44 5.72 28.25
N GLN A 275 -2.71 7.03 28.25
CA GLN A 275 -2.30 7.94 29.34
C GLN A 275 -3.06 7.66 30.65
N ILE A 276 -4.31 7.20 30.57
CA ILE A 276 -5.17 6.98 31.74
C ILE A 276 -4.99 5.55 32.31
N ILE A 277 -4.79 4.55 31.43
CA ILE A 277 -4.72 3.14 31.85
C ILE A 277 -3.30 2.79 32.33
N PRO A 278 -3.15 2.25 33.56
CA PRO A 278 -1.85 1.88 34.11
C PRO A 278 -0.98 1.02 33.19
N LYS A 279 0.34 1.22 33.27
CA LYS A 279 1.32 0.41 32.55
C LYS A 279 1.19 -1.06 32.99
N GLY A 280 1.13 -1.98 32.02
CA GLY A 280 0.93 -3.42 32.26
C GLY A 280 -0.50 -3.93 32.08
N MET A 281 -1.49 -3.04 31.94
CA MET A 281 -2.85 -3.40 31.54
C MET A 281 -3.04 -3.22 30.03
N PRO A 282 -3.81 -4.09 29.36
CA PRO A 282 -4.11 -3.93 27.94
C PRO A 282 -5.06 -2.75 27.69
N ILE A 283 -4.88 -2.07 26.55
CA ILE A 283 -5.77 -1.01 26.03
C ILE A 283 -6.61 -1.49 24.85
#